data_AF-A0A848XMC5-F1
#
_entry.id   AF-A0A848XMC5-F1
#
_cell.length_a   1.000
_cell.length_b   1.000
_cell.length_c   1.000
_cell.angle_alpha   90.00
_cell.angle_beta   90.00
_cell.angle_gamma   90.00
#
_symmetry.space_group_name_H-M   'P 1'
#
loop_
_entity.id
_entity.type
_entity.pdbx_description
1 polymer ?
#
loop_
_entity_poly.entity_id
_entity_poly.type
_entity_poly.pdbx_seq_one_letter_code
_entity_poly.pdbx_strand_id
1 'polypeptide(L)' 'DLVSDDFDPYLAIISPSGKVLRNDDWGSTPAARIQTRLIEDGAYRVIVTSFRPGEQGTYLLRLQDRRIRIAD' A
#
# COMPACT_ATOMS: atom_id res chain seq x y z
N ASP A 1 -2.54 -4.48 1.44
CA ASP A 1 -3.84 -3.95 1.90
C ASP A 1 -3.64 -3.18 3.18
N LEU A 2 -4.25 -2.02 3.27
CA LEU A 2 -4.32 -1.19 4.46
C LEU A 2 -5.81 -0.98 4.77
N VAL A 3 -6.21 -1.23 6.01
CA VAL A 3 -7.59 -1.05 6.50
C VAL A 3 -7.53 -0.36 7.86
N SER A 4 -8.47 0.56 8.09
CA SER A 4 -8.66 1.23 9.38
C SER A 4 -10.13 1.58 9.55
N ASP A 5 -10.67 1.37 10.73
CA ASP A 5 -12.01 1.89 11.11
C ASP A 5 -11.91 3.32 11.71
N ASP A 6 -10.70 3.78 12.01
CA ASP A 6 -10.43 5.04 12.72
C ASP A 6 -10.09 6.21 11.78
N PHE A 7 -9.64 5.95 10.55
CA PHE A 7 -9.27 6.98 9.57
C PHE A 7 -9.43 6.50 8.12
N ASP A 8 -9.47 7.45 7.18
CA ASP A 8 -9.51 7.16 5.75
C ASP A 8 -8.12 6.76 5.23
N PRO A 9 -7.85 5.49 4.86
CA PRO A 9 -6.49 5.04 4.69
C PRO A 9 -5.83 5.49 3.39
N TYR A 10 -4.59 5.95 3.49
CA TYR A 10 -3.74 6.28 2.36
C TYR A 10 -2.47 5.41 2.38
N LEU A 11 -2.25 4.68 1.30
CA LEU A 11 -1.12 3.77 1.14
C LEU A 11 -0.23 4.24 0.00
N ALA A 12 1.09 4.28 0.23
CA ALA A 12 2.06 4.46 -0.85
C ALA A 12 3.21 3.45 -0.79
N ILE A 13 3.79 3.16 -1.96
CA ILE A 13 5.02 2.39 -2.12
C ILE A 13 6.02 3.26 -2.87
N ILE A 14 7.21 3.42 -2.30
CA ILE A 14 8.35 4.09 -2.93
C ILE A 14 9.36 3.01 -3.34
N SER A 15 9.66 2.94 -4.63
CA SER A 15 10.67 2.04 -5.20
C SER A 15 12.11 2.45 -4.83
N PRO A 16 13.11 1.58 -5.05
CA PRO A 16 14.51 1.90 -4.85
C PRO A 16 14.97 3.15 -5.63
N SER A 17 14.47 3.34 -6.86
CA SER A 17 14.74 4.53 -7.68
C SER A 17 13.96 5.79 -7.25
N GLY A 18 13.06 5.68 -6.27
CA GLY A 18 12.25 6.80 -5.78
C GLY A 18 10.90 6.98 -6.47
N LYS A 19 10.53 6.14 -7.45
CA LYS A 19 9.18 6.15 -8.04
C LYS A 19 8.13 5.82 -6.98
N VAL A 20 7.04 6.59 -6.96
CA VAL A 20 5.94 6.45 -6.00
C VAL A 20 4.69 5.88 -6.67
N LEU A 21 4.09 4.86 -6.06
CA LEU A 21 2.73 4.40 -6.30
C LEU A 21 1.89 4.73 -5.07
N ARG A 22 0.65 5.16 -5.25
CA ARG A 22 -0.24 5.55 -4.14
C ARG A 22 -1.67 5.12 -4.43
N ASN A 23 -2.41 4.81 -3.38
CA ASN A 23 -3.84 4.58 -3.43
C ASN A 23 -4.48 4.87 -2.08
N ASP A 24 -5.67 5.46 -2.08
CA ASP A 24 -6.47 5.83 -0.92
C ASP A 24 -7.86 5.18 -0.90
N ASP A 25 -8.25 4.50 -1.97
CA ASP A 25 -9.55 3.84 -2.06
C ASP A 25 -9.46 2.39 -2.55
N TRP A 26 -10.23 1.51 -1.91
CA TRP A 26 -10.36 0.11 -2.33
C TRP A 26 -11.65 -0.51 -1.80
N GLY A 27 -12.57 -0.82 -2.72
CA GLY A 27 -13.85 -1.43 -2.38
C GLY A 27 -14.83 -0.41 -1.78
N SER A 28 -15.62 -0.84 -0.79
CA SER A 28 -16.70 -0.05 -0.19
C SER A 28 -16.46 0.32 1.30
N THR A 29 -15.26 0.05 1.82
CA THR A 29 -14.84 0.32 3.21
C THR A 29 -13.61 1.23 3.22
N PRO A 30 -13.30 1.91 4.35
CA PRO A 30 -12.05 2.67 4.52
C PRO A 30 -10.85 1.72 4.40
N ALA A 31 -10.36 1.58 3.17
CA ALA A 31 -9.31 0.65 2.81
C ALA A 31 -8.56 1.17 1.59
N ALA A 32 -7.26 0.88 1.56
CA ALA A 32 -6.40 1.14 0.42
C ALA A 32 -5.66 -0.14 0.02
N ARG A 33 -5.50 -0.37 -1.29
CA ARG A 33 -4.74 -1.50 -1.83
C ARG A 33 -3.82 -1.04 -2.94
N ILE A 34 -2.56 -1.47 -2.88
CA ILE A 34 -1.65 -1.45 -4.01
C ILE A 34 -1.31 -2.91 -4.35
N GLN A 35 -1.63 -3.29 -5.58
CA GLN A 35 -1.17 -4.53 -6.20
C GLN A 35 -0.28 -4.17 -7.38
N THR A 36 0.99 -4.55 -7.32
CA THR A 36 1.97 -4.17 -8.35
C THR A 36 3.02 -5.27 -8.53
N ARG A 37 3.64 -5.29 -9.72
CA ARG A 37 4.83 -6.09 -9.99
C ARG A 37 6.05 -5.28 -9.56
N LEU A 38 6.91 -5.86 -8.73
CA LEU A 38 8.21 -5.29 -8.40
C LEU A 38 9.14 -5.51 -9.60
N ILE A 39 9.59 -4.43 -10.24
CA ILE A 39 10.39 -4.46 -11.48
C ILE A 39 11.85 -4.04 -11.26
N GLU A 40 12.16 -3.56 -10.07
CA GLU A 40 13.50 -3.15 -9.64
C GLU A 40 13.89 -3.97 -8.41
N ASP A 41 15.15 -4.38 -8.33
CA ASP A 41 15.73 -4.97 -7.12
C ASP A 41 16.08 -3.87 -6.12
N GLY A 42 15.96 -4.19 -4.83
CA GLY A 42 16.35 -3.30 -3.73
C GLY A 42 15.22 -3.03 -2.74
N ALA A 43 15.44 -2.06 -1.86
CA ALA A 43 14.52 -1.73 -0.79
C ALA A 43 13.35 -0.86 -1.28
N TYR A 44 12.13 -1.37 -1.12
CA TYR A 44 10.90 -0.59 -1.27
C TYR A 44 10.48 -0.07 0.10
N ARG A 45 9.98 1.16 0.15
CA ARG A 45 9.40 1.76 1.36
C ARG A 45 7.88 1.78 1.24
N VAL A 46 7.19 1.20 2.21
CA VAL A 46 5.73 1.29 2.34
C VAL A 46 5.42 2.45 3.30
N ILE A 47 4.56 3.36 2.86
CA ILE A 47 4.09 4.50 3.65
C ILE A 47 2.61 4.26 3.98
N VAL A 48 2.29 4.34 5.26
CA VAL A 48 0.93 4.28 5.80
C VAL A 48 0.62 5.64 6.42
N THR A 49 -0.47 6.26 6.01
CA THR A 49 -0.98 7.52 6.58
C THR A 49 -2.49 7.60 6.36
N SER A 50 -3.13 8.62 6.90
CA SER A 50 -4.50 8.99 6.55
C SER A 50 -4.56 9.85 5.28
N PHE A 51 -5.71 9.85 4.61
CA PHE A 51 -6.00 10.74 3.49
C PHE A 51 -6.09 12.20 3.93
N ARG A 52 -6.73 12.47 5.08
CA ARG A 52 -6.87 13.83 5.61
C ARG A 52 -5.89 14.10 6.75
N PRO A 53 -5.37 15.35 6.87
CA PRO A 53 -4.54 15.73 8.00
C PRO A 53 -5.25 15.58 9.34
N GLY A 54 -4.52 15.09 10.35
CA GLY A 54 -4.98 15.03 11.73
C GLY A 54 -5.77 13.77 12.11
N GLU A 55 -6.18 12.97 11.13
CA GLU A 55 -6.77 11.65 11.39
C GLU A 55 -5.71 10.69 11.90
N GLN A 56 -6.04 9.94 12.96
CA GLN A 56 -5.12 9.04 13.65
C GLN A 56 -5.91 7.85 14.18
N GLY A 57 -5.26 6.70 14.30
CA GLY A 57 -5.88 5.55 14.91
C GLY A 57 -5.12 4.26 14.63
N THR A 58 -5.76 3.16 15.01
CA THR A 58 -5.27 1.82 14.76
C THR A 58 -5.40 1.46 13.28
N TYR A 59 -4.56 0.55 12.81
CA TYR A 59 -4.63 0.08 11.43
C TYR A 59 -4.15 -1.36 11.32
N LEU A 60 -4.61 -2.03 10.27
CA LEU A 60 -4.10 -3.32 9.85
C LEU A 60 -3.43 -3.19 8.48
N LEU A 61 -2.13 -3.46 8.43
CA LEU A 61 -1.36 -3.55 7.20
C LEU A 61 -1.06 -5.02 6.88
N ARG A 62 -1.48 -5.49 5.70
CA ARG A 62 -1.15 -6.83 5.17
C ARG A 62 -0.29 -6.70 3.93
N LEU A 63 0.90 -7.31 3.97
CA LEU A 63 1.80 -7.47 2.84
C LEU A 63 1.74 -8.91 2.34
N GLN A 64 1.62 -9.09 1.03
CA GLN A 64 1.68 -10.40 0.40
C GLN A 64 2.62 -10.33 -0.80
N ASP A 65 3.70 -11.11 -0.76
CA ASP A 65 4.51 -11.40 -1.93
C ASP A 65 3.89 -12.59 -2.68
N ARG A 66 3.75 -12.45 -4.00
CA ARG A 66 3.35 -13.55 -4.89
C ARG A 66 4.40 -13.67 -5.97
N ARG A 67 5.25 -14.69 -5.83
CA ARG A 67 6.14 -15.10 -6.91
C ARG A 67 5.33 -15.75 -8.02
N ILE A 68 5.15 -15.04 -9.12
CA ILE A 68 4.56 -15.60 -10.33
C ILE A 68 5.67 -16.37 -11.04
N ARG A 69 5.51 -17.70 -11.13
CA ARG A 69 6.30 -18.51 -12.05
C ARG A 69 5.60 -18.48 -13.41
N ILE A 70 6.31 -18.04 -14.44
CA ILE A 70 5.89 -18.27 -15.82
C ILE A 70 6.44 -19.66 -16.15
N ALA A 71 5.57 -20.61 -16.50
CA ALA A 71 6.01 -21.89 -17.03
C ALA A 71 6.42 -21.69 -18.51
N ASP A 72 7.54 -22.28 -18.90
CA ASP A 72 8.02 -22.32 -20.29
C ASP A 72 7.10 -23.16 -21.18
#